data_AF-A0A832CH28-F1
#
_entry.id   AF-A0A832CH28-F1
#
_cell.length_a   1.000
_cell.length_b   1.000
_cell.length_c   1.000
_cell.angle_alpha   90.00
_cell.angle_beta   90.00
_cell.angle_gamma   90.00
#
_symmetry.space_group_name_H-M   'P 1'
#
loop_
_entity.id
_entity.type
_entity.pdbx_description
1 polymer ?
#
loop_
_entity_poly.entity_id
_entity_poly.type
_entity_poly.pdbx_seq_one_letter_code
_entity_poly.pdbx_strand_id
1 'polypeptide(L)'
;MRLLRDAVAIGRKAVIADLHFGLVPFYDKELLEKVLRLAERFQTIIIAGDIRHLGKKSPVEEFLSKISELAEILLVRGNHDVGLSGHRGLRLGKYGIFHGHSMPEE
;
A
#
# COMPACT_ATOMS: atom_id res chain seq x y z
N MET A 1 9.53 -12.50 -9.34
CA MET A 1 9.47 -11.61 -8.17
C MET A 1 10.89 -11.16 -7.87
N ARG A 2 11.10 -9.90 -7.51
CA ARG A 2 12.40 -9.38 -7.07
C ARG A 2 12.21 -8.56 -5.80
N LEU A 3 13.02 -8.83 -4.78
CA LEU A 3 13.05 -8.00 -3.57
C LEU A 3 13.81 -6.71 -3.88
N LEU A 4 13.23 -5.58 -3.52
CA LEU A 4 13.87 -4.29 -3.44
C LEU A 4 14.06 -3.95 -1.96
N ARG A 5 14.83 -2.90 -1.66
CA ARG A 5 15.02 -2.43 -0.28
C ARG A 5 13.71 -2.18 0.46
N ASP A 6 12.76 -1.53 -0.23
CA ASP A 6 11.53 -1.02 0.38
C ASP A 6 10.24 -1.63 -0.23
N ALA A 7 10.36 -2.60 -1.15
CA ALA A 7 9.21 -3.15 -1.87
C ALA A 7 9.49 -4.53 -2.48
N VAL A 8 8.43 -5.23 -2.89
CA VAL A 8 8.53 -6.43 -3.71
C VAL A 8 8.05 -6.13 -5.12
N ALA A 9 8.89 -6.37 -6.13
CA ALA A 9 8.54 -6.19 -7.53
C ALA A 9 8.00 -7.48 -8.17
N ILE A 10 6.83 -7.40 -8.79
CA ILE A 10 6.18 -8.48 -9.55
C ILE A 10 5.78 -7.94 -10.93
N GLY A 11 6.65 -8.13 -11.92
CA GLY A 11 6.46 -7.54 -13.26
C GLY A 11 6.48 -6.00 -13.18
N ARG A 12 5.45 -5.34 -13.72
CA ARG A 12 5.26 -3.88 -13.65
C ARG A 12 4.60 -3.38 -12.36
N LYS A 13 4.47 -4.25 -11.35
CA LYS A 13 3.80 -3.96 -10.08
C LYS A 13 4.82 -3.93 -8.94
N ALA A 14 4.66 -3.00 -8.00
CA ALA A 14 5.38 -2.99 -6.74
C ALA A 14 4.40 -3.21 -5.57
N VAL A 15 4.80 -4.03 -4.62
CA VAL A 15 4.04 -4.33 -3.39
C VAL A 15 4.79 -3.70 -2.22
N ILE A 16 4.08 -2.90 -1.44
CA ILE A 16 4.51 -2.30 -0.17
C ILE A 16 3.47 -2.65 0.91
N ALA A 17 3.83 -2.59 2.19
CA ALA A 17 2.95 -2.98 3.29
C ALA A 17 3.22 -2.14 4.54
N ASP A 18 2.29 -2.17 5.49
CA ASP A 18 2.48 -1.71 6.87
C ASP A 18 2.97 -0.26 6.99
N LEU A 19 2.47 0.62 6.13
CA LEU A 19 2.89 2.03 6.07
C LEU A 19 2.64 2.76 7.40
N HIS A 20 1.58 2.39 8.12
CA HIS A 20 1.18 2.99 9.40
C HIS A 20 1.23 4.52 9.37
N PHE A 21 0.71 5.08 8.28
CA PHE A 21 0.78 6.50 8.00
C PHE A 21 0.07 7.29 9.11
N GLY A 22 0.75 8.32 9.61
CA GLY A 22 0.30 9.14 10.74
C GLY A 22 0.64 8.58 12.13
N LEU A 23 1.58 7.63 12.25
CA LEU A 23 2.22 7.27 13.53
C LEU A 23 2.75 8.53 14.25
N VAL A 24 3.37 9.43 13.48
CA VAL A 24 3.81 10.76 13.90
C VAL A 24 2.80 11.84 13.48
N PRO A 25 2.64 12.93 14.25
CA PRO A 25 1.63 13.95 14.01
C PRO A 25 1.88 14.82 12.76
N PHE A 26 3.00 14.63 12.07
CA PHE A 26 3.35 15.32 10.85
C PHE A 26 3.32 14.37 9.65
N TYR A 27 3.00 14.95 8.49
CA TYR A 27 3.06 14.28 7.20
C TYR A 27 4.46 13.67 7.00
N ASP A 28 4.55 12.34 6.90
CA ASP A 28 5.82 11.65 6.68
C ASP A 28 6.27 11.86 5.21
N LYS A 29 6.95 12.99 4.99
CA LYS A 29 7.47 13.38 3.67
C LYS A 29 8.43 12.34 3.12
N GLU A 30 9.26 11.73 3.97
CA GLU A 30 10.23 10.72 3.53
C GLU A 30 9.52 9.48 3.02
N LEU A 31 8.48 9.02 3.73
CA LEU A 31 7.64 7.91 3.28
C LEU A 31 6.93 8.23 1.97
N LEU A 32 6.30 9.40 1.85
CA LEU A 32 5.69 9.84 0.59
C LEU A 32 6.71 9.78 -0.54
N GLU A 33 7.87 10.40 -0.39
CA GLU A 33 8.90 10.44 -1.43
C GLU A 33 9.38 9.03 -1.82
N LYS A 34 9.51 8.11 -0.86
CA LYS A 34 9.84 6.70 -1.16
C LYS A 34 8.76 6.05 -2.02
N VAL A 35 7.49 6.26 -1.69
CA VAL A 35 6.38 5.68 -2.45
C VAL A 35 6.22 6.34 -3.82
N LEU A 36 6.39 7.66 -3.94
CA LEU A 36 6.37 8.35 -5.22
C LEU A 36 7.50 7.87 -6.15
N ARG A 37 8.72 7.67 -5.65
CA ARG A 37 9.82 7.06 -6.43
C ARG A 37 9.49 5.64 -6.92
N LEU A 38 8.67 4.89 -6.18
CA LEU A 38 8.17 3.61 -6.67
C LEU A 38 7.09 3.81 -7.74
N ALA A 39 6.15 4.75 -7.53
CA ALA A 39 5.07 5.05 -8.46
C ALA A 39 5.59 5.56 -9.82
N GLU A 40 6.68 6.32 -9.86
CA GLU A 40 7.35 6.74 -11.10
C GLU A 40 7.93 5.55 -11.90
N ARG A 41 8.24 4.45 -11.22
CA ARG A 41 8.96 3.28 -11.79
C ARG A 41 8.05 2.11 -12.12
N PHE A 42 6.90 2.03 -11.47
CA PHE A 42 5.97 0.90 -11.55
C PHE A 42 4.60 1.39 -11.97
N GLN A 43 3.95 0.64 -12.86
CA GLN A 43 2.62 0.98 -13.33
C GLN A 43 1.55 0.87 -12.23
N THR A 44 1.71 -0.09 -11.34
CA THR A 44 0.76 -0.36 -10.25
C THR A 44 1.51 -0.44 -8.92
N ILE A 45 1.02 0.31 -7.93
CA ILE A 45 1.41 0.21 -6.53
C ILE A 45 0.33 -0.57 -5.77
N ILE A 46 0.73 -1.66 -5.13
CA ILE A 46 -0.11 -2.48 -4.29
C ILE A 46 0.26 -2.21 -2.85
N ILE A 47 -0.68 -1.69 -2.06
CA ILE A 47 -0.49 -1.45 -0.64
C ILE A 47 -1.17 -2.58 0.13
N ALA A 48 -0.36 -3.43 0.74
CA ALA A 48 -0.75 -4.67 1.41
C ALA A 48 -1.01 -4.46 2.91
N GLY A 49 -2.07 -3.69 3.18
CA GLY A 49 -2.62 -3.46 4.51
C GLY A 49 -1.91 -2.40 5.33
N ASP A 50 -2.59 -2.03 6.42
CA ASP A 50 -2.20 -1.10 7.47
C ASP A 50 -1.60 0.19 6.91
N ILE A 51 -2.36 0.82 6.02
CA ILE A 51 -2.04 2.13 5.45
C ILE A 51 -2.07 3.18 6.53
N ARG A 52 -3.05 3.11 7.44
CA ARG A 52 -3.30 4.11 8.48
C ARG A 52 -2.97 3.56 9.86
N HIS A 53 -2.38 4.40 10.70
CA HIS A 53 -2.28 4.10 12.13
C HIS A 53 -3.65 4.23 12.84
N LEU A 54 -4.04 3.21 13.61
CA LEU A 54 -5.33 3.19 14.31
C LEU A 54 -5.46 4.36 15.29
N GLY A 55 -6.63 5.00 15.32
CA GLY A 55 -6.95 6.06 16.30
C GLY A 55 -6.33 7.44 16.01
N LYS A 56 -5.65 7.64 14.87
CA LYS A 56 -5.12 8.96 14.46
C LYS A 56 -5.75 9.44 13.16
N LYS A 57 -5.97 10.76 13.06
CA LYS A 57 -6.30 11.41 11.80
C LYS A 57 -5.03 11.46 10.95
N SER A 58 -5.03 10.72 9.84
CA SER A 58 -3.95 10.71 8.87
C SER A 58 -4.50 11.16 7.51
N PRO A 59 -3.79 12.00 6.73
CA PRO A 59 -4.24 12.45 5.42
C PRO A 59 -4.04 11.35 4.37
N VAL A 60 -4.67 10.19 4.60
CA VAL A 60 -4.56 9.00 3.74
C VAL A 60 -5.11 9.29 2.35
N GLU A 61 -6.22 10.01 2.25
CA GLU A 61 -6.81 10.38 0.96
C GLU A 61 -5.86 11.26 0.13
N GLU A 62 -5.23 12.26 0.74
CA GLU A 62 -4.23 13.11 0.06
C GLU A 62 -2.99 12.29 -0.35
N PHE A 63 -2.53 11.40 0.53
CA PHE A 63 -1.41 10.51 0.25
C PHE A 63 -1.70 9.59 -0.94
N LEU A 64 -2.87 8.94 -0.96
CA LEU A 64 -3.30 8.07 -2.05
C LEU A 64 -3.52 8.87 -3.35
N SER A 65 -4.09 10.08 -3.26
CA SER A 65 -4.28 10.95 -4.43
C SER A 65 -2.96 11.22 -5.15
N LYS A 66 -1.91 11.60 -4.41
CA LYS A 66 -0.59 11.90 -4.97
C LYS A 66 0.06 10.70 -5.66
N ILE A 67 -0.14 9.50 -5.13
CA ILE A 67 0.36 8.26 -5.74
C ILE A 67 -0.45 7.94 -7.02
N SER A 68 -1.77 8.17 -6.99
CA SER A 68 -2.67 7.85 -8.10
C SER A 68 -2.45 8.68 -9.36
N GLU A 69 -1.80 9.84 -9.22
CA GLU A 69 -1.35 10.69 -10.34
C GLU A 69 -0.23 10.03 -11.16
N LEU A 70 0.53 9.11 -10.56
CA LEU A 70 1.72 8.49 -11.16
C LEU A 70 1.52 7.00 -11.49
N ALA A 71 0.73 6.29 -10.68
CA ALA A 71 0.53 4.85 -10.81
C ALA A 71 -0.89 4.42 -10.39
N GLU A 72 -1.37 3.31 -10.94
CA GLU A 72 -2.57 2.64 -10.45
C GLU A 72 -2.37 2.17 -9.01
N ILE A 73 -3.38 2.32 -8.15
CA ILE A 73 -3.33 1.87 -6.77
C ILE A 73 -4.29 0.69 -6.58
N LEU A 74 -3.77 -0.41 -6.04
CA LEU A 74 -4.59 -1.49 -5.51
C LEU A 74 -4.37 -1.60 -4.00
N LEU A 75 -5.46 -1.52 -3.24
CA LEU A 75 -5.42 -1.62 -1.78
C LEU A 75 -5.85 -3.02 -1.36
N VAL A 76 -5.02 -3.69 -0.57
CA VAL A 76 -5.42 -4.86 0.22
C VAL A 76 -5.56 -4.39 1.65
N ARG A 77 -6.71 -4.66 2.28
CA ARG A 77 -7.01 -4.11 3.61
C ARG A 77 -6.30 -4.88 4.71
N GLY A 78 -5.68 -4.14 5.62
CA GLY A 78 -5.23 -4.64 6.91
C GLY A 78 -6.27 -4.42 8.00
N ASN A 79 -5.96 -4.86 9.22
CA ASN A 79 -6.84 -4.69 10.38
C ASN A 79 -6.96 -3.22 10.84
N HIS A 80 -5.99 -2.35 10.51
CA HIS A 80 -6.05 -0.94 10.87
C HIS A 80 -6.77 -0.05 9.83
N ASP A 81 -7.10 -0.62 8.68
CA ASP A 81 -7.74 0.07 7.56
C ASP A 81 -9.27 0.13 7.66
N VAL A 82 -9.83 0.11 8.87
CA VAL A 82 -11.28 0.15 9.11
C VAL A 82 -11.92 1.34 8.39
N GLY A 83 -12.92 1.07 7.55
CA GLY A 83 -13.61 2.10 6.76
C GLY A 83 -12.96 2.47 5.43
N LEU A 84 -11.78 1.91 5.09
CA LEU A 84 -11.21 2.02 3.75
C LEU A 84 -11.81 0.94 2.83
N SER A 85 -12.08 1.32 1.59
CA SER A 85 -12.43 0.39 0.52
C SER A 85 -11.18 -0.29 -0.03
N GLY A 86 -11.29 -1.57 -0.39
CA GLY A 86 -10.17 -2.34 -0.88
C GLY A 86 -10.44 -3.84 -0.87
N HIS A 87 -9.49 -4.59 -1.40
CA HIS A 87 -9.55 -6.04 -1.50
C HIS A 87 -9.22 -6.70 -0.15
N ARG A 88 -9.77 -7.90 0.12
CA ARG A 88 -9.34 -8.74 1.26
C ARG A 88 -8.01 -9.44 0.99
N GLY A 89 -7.77 -9.72 -0.28
CA GLY A 89 -6.53 -10.26 -0.84
C GLY A 89 -6.56 -10.13 -2.36
N LEU A 90 -5.41 -10.32 -3.00
CA LEU A 90 -5.24 -10.24 -4.45
C LEU A 90 -4.45 -11.44 -4.95
N ARG A 91 -4.86 -11.98 -6.11
CA ARG A 91 -4.09 -13.01 -6.82
C ARG A 91 -3.40 -12.39 -8.03
N LEU A 92 -2.08 -12.45 -8.06
CA LEU A 92 -1.25 -12.00 -9.18
C LEU A 92 -0.56 -13.20 -9.83
N GLY A 93 -1.24 -13.83 -10.78
CA GLY A 93 -0.79 -15.07 -11.39
C GLY A 93 -0.65 -16.18 -10.34
N LYS A 94 0.58 -16.58 -10.04
CA LYS A 94 0.88 -17.61 -9.03
C LYS A 94 1.10 -17.08 -7.61
N TYR A 95 1.03 -15.76 -7.40
CA TYR A 95 1.27 -15.15 -6.10
C TYR A 95 -0.05 -14.71 -5.47
N GLY A 96 -0.24 -15.00 -4.18
CA GLY A 96 -1.30 -14.41 -3.35
C GLY A 96 -0.72 -13.26 -2.52
N ILE A 97 -1.44 -12.14 -2.45
CA ILE A 97 -1.12 -10.98 -1.62
C ILE A 97 -2.27 -10.77 -0.65
N PHE A 98 -1.97 -10.86 0.65
CA PHE A 98 -2.91 -10.62 1.73
C PHE A 98 -2.11 -10.11 2.95
N HIS A 99 -2.75 -9.30 3.79
CA HIS A 99 -2.09 -8.69 4.95
C HIS A 99 -1.92 -9.68 6.13
N GLY A 100 -2.69 -10.77 6.16
CA GLY A 100 -2.62 -11.81 7.20
C GLY A 100 -3.79 -11.79 8.19
N HIS A 101 -4.40 -10.62 8.43
CA HIS A 101 -5.66 -10.51 9.20
C HIS A 101 -6.86 -11.14 8.45
N SER A 102 -6.82 -11.14 7.12
CA SER A 102 -7.83 -11.77 6.27
C SER A 102 -7.15 -12.86 5.44
N MET A 103 -7.59 -14.10 5.60
CA MET A 103 -7.30 -15.16 4.64
C MET A 103 -7.99 -14.78 3.32
N PRO A 104 -7.31 -14.85 2.16
CA PRO A 104 -8.01 -14.72 0.89
C PRO A 104 -9.09 -15.80 0.80
N GLU A 105 -10.33 -15.41 0.50
CA GLU A 105 -11.35 -16.37 0.07
C GLU A 105 -10.85 -16.98 -1.26
N GLU A 106 -11.03 -18.30 -1.40
CA GLU A 106 -10.43 -19.14 -2.46
C GLU A 106 -10.55 -18.57 -3.89
#